data_AF-A0A2V9QWG8-F1
#
_entry.id   AF-A0A2V9QWG8-F1
#
_cell.length_a   1.000
_cell.length_b   1.000
_cell.length_c   1.000
_cell.angle_alpha   90.00
_cell.angle_beta   90.00
_cell.angle_gamma   90.00
#
_symmetry.space_group_name_H-M   'P 1'
#
loop_
_entity.id
_entity.type
_entity.pdbx_description
1 polymer ?
#
loop_
_entity_poly.entity_id
_entity_poly.type
_entity_poly.pdbx_seq_one_letter_code
_entity_poly.pdbx_strand_id
1 'polypeptide(L)'
;MKSGDSTVVFCNIHPEMSGIVLVMRTPYFAITGADGTFQIGHVPAGHYKLEVWYQFASDSDLESACQDVEISSEKNVIGMITLHSSDVAKEHLNKYGEPYTPEKSISY
;
A
#
# COMPACT_ATOMS: atom_id res chain seq x y z
N MET A 1 -9.01 14.06 3.30
CA MET A 1 -7.72 13.79 2.63
C MET A 1 -7.12 12.60 3.35
N LYS A 2 -7.19 11.41 2.76
CA LYS A 2 -6.66 10.17 3.34
C LYS A 2 -5.16 10.06 3.04
N SER A 3 -4.47 9.25 3.84
CA SER A 3 -3.07 8.87 3.65
C SER A 3 -2.80 8.38 2.22
N GLY A 4 -1.65 8.78 1.65
CA GLY A 4 -1.10 8.47 0.33
C GLY A 4 -2.12 8.10 -0.76
N ASP A 5 -2.32 8.97 -1.76
CA ASP A 5 -3.20 8.67 -2.89
C ASP A 5 -2.73 7.37 -3.58
N SER A 6 -3.49 6.30 -3.36
CA SER A 6 -3.25 4.98 -3.93
C SER A 6 -4.35 4.67 -4.94
N THR A 7 -3.98 4.05 -6.05
CA THR A 7 -4.94 3.60 -7.05
C THR A 7 -4.67 2.16 -7.44
N VAL A 8 -5.75 1.41 -7.63
CA VAL A 8 -5.69 0.02 -8.05
C VAL A 8 -5.83 -0.03 -9.57
N VAL A 9 -4.87 -0.66 -10.22
CA VAL A 9 -4.90 -0.93 -11.65
C VAL A 9 -5.32 -2.37 -11.83
N PHE A 10 -6.47 -2.57 -12.45
CA PHE A 10 -6.99 -3.89 -12.75
C PHE A 10 -6.60 -4.33 -14.16
N CYS A 11 -6.31 -5.61 -14.33
CA CYS A 11 -6.20 -6.20 -15.67
C CYS A 11 -7.59 -6.22 -16.32
N ASN A 12 -7.65 -6.30 -17.65
CA ASN A 12 -8.91 -6.49 -18.38
C ASN A 12 -9.14 -7.94 -18.83
N ILE A 13 -8.10 -8.79 -18.81
CA ILE A 13 -8.17 -10.16 -19.35
C ILE A 13 -7.97 -11.24 -18.28
N HIS A 14 -7.43 -10.89 -17.11
CA HIS A 14 -7.24 -11.80 -15.99
C HIS A 14 -7.96 -11.24 -14.74
N PRO A 15 -9.05 -11.88 -14.26
CA PRO A 15 -9.81 -11.42 -13.09
C PRO A 15 -9.00 -11.42 -11.78
N GLU A 16 -7.90 -12.18 -11.71
CA GLU A 16 -7.05 -12.30 -10.53
C GLU A 16 -5.88 -11.29 -10.52
N MET A 17 -5.69 -10.54 -11.61
CA MET A 17 -4.52 -9.67 -11.77
C MET A 17 -4.84 -8.21 -11.45
N SER A 18 -4.19 -7.70 -10.40
CA SER A 18 -4.21 -6.29 -10.04
C SER A 18 -2.79 -5.79 -9.75
N GLY A 19 -2.62 -4.48 -9.87
CA GLY A 19 -1.43 -3.76 -9.45
C GLY A 19 -1.82 -2.53 -8.63
N ILE A 20 -0.93 -2.07 -7.77
CA ILE A 20 -1.15 -0.88 -6.96
C ILE A 20 -0.13 0.19 -7.34
N VAL A 21 -0.62 1.41 -7.53
CA VAL A 21 0.21 2.59 -7.73
C VAL A 21 0.06 3.48 -6.50
N LEU A 22 1.18 3.77 -5.84
CA LEU A 22 1.28 4.70 -4.73
C LEU A 22 1.89 6.01 -5.22
N VAL A 23 1.22 7.13 -4.96
CA VAL A 23 1.71 8.47 -5.30
C VAL A 23 2.07 9.21 -4.03
N MET A 24 3.33 9.63 -3.93
CA MET A 24 3.88 10.29 -2.75
C MET A 24 4.26 11.73 -3.06
N ARG A 25 4.04 12.63 -2.09
CA ARG A 25 4.45 14.05 -2.20
C ARG A 25 5.95 14.25 -1.98
N THR A 26 6.61 13.28 -1.36
CA THR A 26 8.04 13.34 -1.01
C THR A 26 8.74 12.11 -1.60
N PRO A 27 10.07 12.18 -1.81
CA PRO A 27 10.87 11.03 -2.23
C PRO A 27 11.23 10.11 -1.05
N TYR A 28 10.74 10.38 0.16
CA TYR A 28 11.12 9.67 1.38
C TYR A 28 10.19 8.48 1.63
N PHE A 29 10.60 7.31 1.17
CA PHE A 29 9.86 6.06 1.36
C PHE A 29 10.81 4.88 1.48
N ALA A 30 10.29 3.79 2.03
CA ALA A 30 10.97 2.51 2.07
C ALA A 30 9.93 1.39 1.90
N ILE A 31 10.38 0.27 1.36
CA ILE A 31 9.64 -0.99 1.37
C ILE A 31 10.19 -1.79 2.54
N THR A 32 9.31 -2.36 3.36
CA THR A 32 9.75 -3.20 4.49
C THR A 32 10.43 -4.47 3.99
N GLY A 33 11.46 -4.91 4.70
CA GLY A 33 12.02 -6.25 4.56
C GLY A 33 11.01 -7.33 4.97
N ALA A 34 11.35 -8.59 4.67
CA ALA A 34 10.53 -9.74 5.07
C ALA A 34 10.41 -9.90 6.60
N ASP A 35 11.35 -9.31 7.35
CA ASP A 35 11.35 -9.26 8.81
C ASP A 35 10.59 -8.04 9.38
N GLY A 36 9.96 -7.24 8.52
CA GLY A 36 9.23 -6.03 8.89
C GLY A 36 10.12 -4.80 9.13
N THR A 37 11.44 -4.91 8.96
CA THR A 37 12.35 -3.78 9.17
C THR A 37 12.36 -2.82 7.98
N PHE A 38 12.59 -1.54 8.23
CA PHE A 38 12.76 -0.53 7.18
C PHE A 38 13.74 0.56 7.61
N GLN A 39 14.30 1.25 6.63
CA GLN A 39 15.13 2.42 6.86
C GLN A 39 14.89 3.44 5.75
N ILE A 40 14.61 4.69 6.12
CA ILE A 40 14.51 5.82 5.19
C ILE A 40 15.72 6.71 5.44
N GLY A 41 16.62 6.79 4.44
CA GLY A 41 17.83 7.60 4.52
C GLY A 41 17.59 9.05 4.07
N HIS A 42 18.50 9.94 4.49
CA HIS A 42 18.60 11.32 3.98
C HIS A 42 17.33 12.17 4.13
N VAL A 43 16.51 11.90 5.16
CA VAL A 43 15.36 12.75 5.49
C VAL A 43 15.84 14.00 6.23
N PRO A 44 15.60 15.23 5.71
CA PRO A 44 15.99 16.46 6.39
C PRO A 44 15.24 16.62 7.71
N ALA A 45 15.86 17.33 8.65
CA ALA A 45 15.21 17.63 9.93
C ALA A 45 13.91 18.44 9.72
N GLY A 46 12.88 18.12 10.50
CA GLY A 46 11.56 18.73 10.39
C GLY A 46 10.43 17.83 10.89
N HIS A 47 9.20 18.33 10.79
CA HIS A 47 8.00 17.59 11.15
C HIS A 47 7.40 16.93 9.91
N TYR A 48 7.11 15.64 10.01
CA TYR A 48 6.55 14.83 8.94
C TYR A 48 5.38 14.02 9.46
N LYS A 49 4.49 13.66 8.54
CA LYS A 49 3.53 12.59 8.76
C LYS A 49 4.09 11.30 8.16
N LEU A 50 4.34 10.32 9.01
CA LEU A 50 4.65 8.95 8.59
C LEU A 50 3.34 8.24 8.27
N GLU A 51 3.25 7.72 7.05
CA GLU A 51 2.11 6.93 6.60
C GLU A 51 2.60 5.53 6.23
N VAL A 52 1.83 4.52 6.61
CA VAL A 52 2.08 3.13 6.23
C VAL A 52 0.97 2.70 5.30
N TRP A 53 1.31 1.86 4.33
CA TRP A 53 0.36 1.31 3.39
C TRP A 53 0.58 -0.19 3.19
N TYR A 54 -0.53 -0.93 3.13
CA TYR A 54 -0.56 -2.33 2.75
C TYR A 54 -1.89 -2.65 2.09
N GLN A 55 -1.88 -3.33 0.94
CA GLN A 55 -3.09 -3.54 0.12
C GLN A 55 -4.23 -4.28 0.83
N PHE A 56 -3.89 -5.09 1.82
CA PHE A 56 -4.82 -5.93 2.55
C PHE A 56 -5.17 -5.41 3.94
N ALA A 57 -4.62 -4.25 4.33
CA ALA A 57 -4.99 -3.60 5.58
C ALA A 57 -6.34 -2.90 5.45
N SER A 58 -7.09 -2.84 6.55
CA SER A 58 -8.31 -2.04 6.59
C SER A 58 -7.99 -0.54 6.64
N ASP A 59 -8.89 0.30 6.14
CA ASP A 59 -8.76 1.76 6.28
C ASP A 59 -8.53 2.18 7.74
N SER A 60 -9.18 1.49 8.69
CA SER A 60 -9.01 1.78 10.13
C SER A 60 -7.62 1.43 10.64
N ASP A 61 -7.02 0.33 10.17
CA ASP A 61 -5.65 -0.05 10.53
C ASP A 61 -4.64 0.94 9.94
N LEU A 62 -4.83 1.36 8.69
CA LEU A 62 -3.96 2.32 8.02
C LEU A 62 -3.98 3.70 8.70
N GLU A 63 -5.17 4.18 9.08
CA GLU A 63 -5.29 5.44 9.83
C GLU A 63 -4.65 5.34 11.22
N SER A 64 -4.80 4.20 11.91
CA SER A 64 -4.19 3.96 13.23
C SER A 64 -2.66 3.83 13.17
N ALA A 65 -2.12 3.42 12.03
CA ALA A 65 -0.69 3.29 11.78
C ALA A 65 0.00 4.62 11.39
N CYS A 66 -0.77 5.66 11.06
CA CYS A 66 -0.21 6.97 10.76
C CYS A 66 0.34 7.62 12.03
N GLN A 67 1.53 8.22 11.93
CA GLN A 67 2.20 8.88 13.06
C GLN A 67 2.74 10.25 12.63
N ASP A 68 2.52 11.26 13.46
CA ASP A 68 3.26 12.52 13.33
C ASP A 68 4.65 12.32 13.98
N VAL A 69 5.70 12.59 13.22
CA VAL A 69 7.08 12.35 13.62
C VAL A 69 7.92 13.60 13.46
N GLU A 70 8.81 13.84 14.42
CA GLU A 70 9.84 14.86 14.34
C GLU A 70 11.17 14.21 14.01
N ILE A 71 11.77 14.63 12.91
CA ILE A 71 13.07 14.16 12.45
C ILE A 71 14.12 15.16 12.90
N SER A 72 15.07 14.70 13.70
CA SER A 72 16.29 15.44 14.06
C SER A 72 17.45 15.08 13.13
N SER A 73 18.57 15.81 13.23
CA SER A 73 19.82 15.47 12.53
C SER A 73 20.52 14.21 13.05
N GLU A 74 20.06 13.65 14.17
CA GLU A 74 20.59 12.41 14.73
C GLU A 74 19.85 11.17 14.20
N LYS A 75 20.20 10.00 14.73
CA LYS A 75 19.48 8.76 14.41
C LYS A 75 18.11 8.80 15.09
N ASN A 76 17.07 8.94 14.27
CA ASN A 76 15.68 8.82 14.72
C ASN A 76 15.25 7.35 14.66
N VAL A 77 14.49 6.90 15.68
CA VAL A 77 13.97 5.53 15.75
C VAL A 77 12.45 5.59 15.82
N ILE A 78 11.80 4.88 14.91
CA ILE A 78 10.36 4.68 14.93
C ILE A 78 10.07 3.36 15.67
N GLY A 79 9.03 3.38 16.50
CA GLY A 79 8.58 2.20 17.22
C GLY A 79 7.95 1.14 16.31
N MET A 80 7.45 0.07 16.94
CA MET A 80 6.71 -0.97 16.23
C MET A 80 5.38 -0.43 15.72
N ILE A 81 5.08 -0.69 14.45
CA ILE A 81 3.79 -0.40 13.83
C ILE A 81 3.15 -1.74 13.49
N THR A 82 1.91 -1.94 13.95
CA THR A 82 1.16 -3.18 13.72
C THR A 82 0.02 -2.91 12.75
N LEU A 83 -0.10 -3.75 11.72
CA LEU A 83 -1.23 -3.75 10.80
C LEU A 83 -1.92 -5.11 10.86
N HIS A 84 -3.24 -5.11 10.86
CA HIS A 84 -4.03 -6.32 10.61
C HIS A 84 -4.35 -6.39 9.13
N SER A 85 -4.26 -7.59 8.55
CA SER A 85 -4.56 -7.81 7.14
C SER A 85 -5.55 -8.95 6.93
N SER A 86 -6.27 -8.91 5.81
CA SER A 86 -7.07 -10.03 5.31
C SER A 86 -6.47 -10.61 4.03
N ASP A 87 -6.47 -11.93 3.87
CA ASP A 87 -5.88 -12.58 2.68
C ASP A 87 -6.79 -12.58 1.45
N VAL A 88 -7.82 -11.73 1.42
CA VAL A 88 -8.84 -11.76 0.38
C VAL A 88 -8.55 -10.71 -0.68
N ALA A 89 -8.11 -11.17 -1.85
CA ALA A 89 -8.07 -10.35 -3.05
C ALA A 89 -9.48 -9.86 -3.39
N LYS A 90 -9.64 -8.55 -3.60
CA LYS A 90 -10.91 -7.99 -4.07
C LYS A 90 -11.09 -8.35 -5.54
N GLU A 91 -12.19 -9.03 -5.85
CA GLU A 91 -12.62 -9.24 -7.23
C GLU A 91 -12.87 -7.89 -7.92
N HIS A 92 -12.58 -7.83 -9.21
CA HIS A 92 -12.82 -6.63 -10.01
C HIS A 92 -13.57 -6.95 -11.31
N LEU A 93 -14.16 -5.90 -11.89
CA LEU A 93 -14.87 -5.97 -13.16
C LEU A 93 -13.89 -5.80 -14.32
N ASN A 94 -14.33 -6.13 -15.53
CA ASN A 94 -13.60 -5.83 -16.75
C ASN A 94 -13.64 -4.30 -17.06
N LYS A 95 -12.94 -3.85 -18.10
CA LYS A 95 -12.88 -2.42 -18.49
C LYS A 95 -14.23 -1.83 -18.92
N TYR A 96 -15.23 -2.68 -19.18
CA TYR A 96 -16.60 -2.27 -19.53
C TYR A 96 -17.52 -2.21 -18.31
N GLY A 97 -17.03 -2.56 -17.11
CA GLY A 97 -17.82 -2.58 -15.89
C GLY A 97 -18.69 -3.83 -15.74
N GLU A 98 -18.32 -4.94 -16.39
CA GLU A 98 -19.06 -6.20 -16.34
C GLU A 98 -18.25 -7.28 -15.62
N PRO A 99 -18.91 -8.30 -15.03
CA PRO A 99 -18.22 -9.48 -14.52
C PRO A 99 -17.43 -10.19 -15.62
N TYR A 100 -16.34 -10.84 -15.22
CA TYR A 100 -15.60 -11.71 -16.13
C TYR A 100 -16.48 -12.88 -16.56
N THR A 101 -16.46 -13.18 -17.86
CA THR A 101 -17.06 -14.42 -18.36
C THR A 101 -16.07 -15.55 -18.09
N PRO A 102 -16.51 -16.71 -17.56
CA PRO A 102 -15.64 -17.87 -17.45
C PRO A 102 -15.09 -18.20 -18.83
N GLU A 103 -13.78 -18.39 -18.96
CA GLU A 103 -13.22 -18.89 -20.21
C GLU A 103 -13.92 -20.19 -20.60
N LYS A 104 -14.38 -20.29 -21.85
CA LYS A 104 -14.75 -21.59 -22.43
C LYS A 104 -13.52 -22.47 -22.33
N SER A 105 -13.57 -23.51 -21.51
CA SER A 105 -12.54 -24.54 -21.51
C SER A 105 -12.40 -25.10 -22.92
N ILE A 106 -11.30 -24.76 -23.59
CA ILE A 106 -10.94 -25.41 -24.85
C ILE A 106 -10.42 -26.79 -24.45
N SER A 107 -11.27 -27.80 -24.56
CA SER A 107 -10.84 -29.19 -24.52
C SER A 107 -10.05 -29.48 -25.81
N TYR A 108 -8.77 -29.86 -25.65
CA TYR A 108 -7.98 -30.48 -26.71
C TYR A 108 -8.34 -31.96 -26.87
#